data_AF-A0A4U3B9S4-F1
#
_entry.id   AF-A0A4U3B9S4-F1
#
_cell.length_a   1.000
_cell.length_b   1.000
_cell.length_c   1.000
_cell.angle_alpha   90.00
_cell.angle_beta   90.00
_cell.angle_gamma   90.00
#
_symmetry.space_group_name_H-M   'P 1'
#
loop_
_entity.id
_entity.type
_entity.pdbx_description
1 polymer ?
#
loop_
_entity_poly.entity_id
_entity_poly.type
_entity_poly.pdbx_seq_one_letter_code
_entity_poly.pdbx_strand_id
1 'polypeptide(L)'
;IRKTFFMFDIWSNQNHFIKLGKIKTDDCSSCGSNRTYPYLSYENQTKVAALCGRNTVQIRPVENRKYDFDDIEKVLNKLGKVERNPYLLSCQLNDYRVVIFRDGRVFIHGTNDISKAKQLYYRVFG
;
A
#
# COMPACT_ATOMS: atom_id res chain seq x y z
N ILE A 1 -19.15 14.49 -24.57
CA ILE A 1 -18.44 13.90 -23.40
C ILE A 1 -19.26 14.19 -22.13
N ARG A 2 -19.49 13.18 -21.28
CA ARG A 2 -20.28 13.31 -20.04
C ARG A 2 -19.52 14.16 -18.99
N LYS A 3 -20.20 15.07 -18.28
CA LYS A 3 -19.61 15.97 -17.25
C LYS A 3 -19.85 15.49 -15.80
N THR A 4 -20.29 14.24 -15.62
CA THR A 4 -20.63 13.66 -14.33
C THR A 4 -19.79 12.42 -14.07
N PHE A 5 -19.39 12.22 -12.82
CA PHE A 5 -18.85 10.94 -12.38
C PHE A 5 -20.00 9.95 -12.28
N PHE A 6 -19.88 8.81 -12.95
CA PHE A 6 -20.86 7.75 -12.95
C PHE A 6 -20.36 6.61 -12.09
N MET A 7 -21.13 6.27 -11.07
CA MET A 7 -20.91 5.11 -10.23
C MET A 7 -22.09 4.18 -10.40
N PHE A 8 -21.82 2.89 -10.56
CA PHE A 8 -22.84 1.86 -10.67
C PHE A 8 -22.51 0.73 -9.70
N ASP A 9 -23.51 0.28 -8.98
CA ASP A 9 -23.44 -0.91 -8.12
C ASP A 9 -24.21 -2.03 -8.80
N ILE A 10 -23.48 -3.07 -9.20
CA ILE A 10 -24.01 -4.23 -9.93
C ILE A 10 -24.91 -5.07 -9.03
N TRP A 11 -24.58 -5.17 -7.74
CA TRP A 11 -25.28 -6.05 -6.79
C TRP A 11 -26.66 -5.52 -6.43
N SER A 12 -26.76 -4.21 -6.26
CA SER A 12 -28.04 -3.54 -5.99
C SER A 12 -28.72 -2.99 -7.24
N ASN A 13 -28.08 -3.13 -8.41
CA ASN A 13 -28.50 -2.52 -9.68
C ASN A 13 -28.77 -1.01 -9.56
N GLN A 14 -27.95 -0.31 -8.78
CA GLN A 14 -28.09 1.13 -8.53
C GLN A 14 -27.12 1.95 -9.37
N ASN A 15 -27.56 3.15 -9.75
CA ASN A 15 -26.80 4.08 -10.58
C ASN A 15 -26.78 5.46 -9.93
N HIS A 16 -25.59 6.02 -9.75
CA HIS A 16 -25.37 7.36 -9.20
C HIS A 16 -24.61 8.25 -10.17
N PHE A 17 -25.07 9.49 -10.32
CA PHE A 17 -24.43 10.50 -11.16
C PHE A 17 -24.08 11.72 -10.33
N ILE A 18 -22.79 11.96 -10.15
CA ILE A 18 -22.28 13.06 -9.32
C ILE A 18 -21.84 14.20 -10.24
N LYS A 19 -22.40 15.40 -10.03
CA LYS A 19 -21.99 16.62 -10.74
C LYS A 19 -20.66 17.13 -10.18
N LEU A 20 -19.63 17.16 -11.01
CA LEU A 20 -18.27 17.56 -10.60
C LEU A 20 -18.05 19.08 -10.56
N GLY A 21 -18.95 19.86 -11.16
CA GLY A 21 -18.76 21.31 -11.38
C GLY A 21 -18.57 22.14 -10.09
N LYS A 22 -19.11 21.70 -8.95
CA LYS A 22 -18.95 22.38 -7.65
C LYS A 22 -17.83 21.78 -6.78
N ILE A 23 -17.21 20.68 -7.21
CA ILE A 23 -16.16 19.98 -6.45
C ILE A 23 -14.78 20.55 -6.81
N LYS A 24 -14.64 21.11 -8.00
CA LYS A 24 -13.41 21.78 -8.41
C LYS A 24 -13.25 23.10 -7.66
N THR A 25 -12.14 23.23 -6.96
CA THR A 25 -11.68 24.47 -6.34
C THR A 25 -10.35 24.90 -6.97
N ASP A 26 -10.06 26.19 -6.98
CA ASP A 26 -8.84 26.72 -7.63
C ASP A 26 -7.55 26.33 -6.89
N ASP A 27 -7.66 26.05 -5.59
CA ASP A 27 -6.61 25.58 -4.69
C ASP A 27 -6.40 24.05 -4.72
N CYS A 28 -7.19 23.31 -5.51
CA CYS A 28 -7.04 21.87 -5.61
C CYS A 28 -5.69 21.48 -6.26
N SER A 29 -4.88 20.72 -5.54
CA SER A 29 -3.53 20.27 -5.97
C SER A 29 -3.52 19.36 -7.22
N SER A 30 -4.68 18.84 -7.63
CA SER A 30 -4.84 17.95 -8.78
C SER A 30 -5.59 18.58 -9.97
N CYS A 31 -6.59 19.44 -9.74
CA CYS A 31 -7.45 19.97 -10.81
C CYS A 31 -7.58 21.50 -10.84
N GLY A 32 -6.97 22.20 -9.87
CA GLY A 32 -6.89 23.65 -9.78
C GLY A 32 -5.96 24.28 -10.82
N SER A 33 -5.67 25.56 -10.64
CA SER A 33 -4.82 26.33 -11.58
C SER A 33 -3.34 26.04 -11.36
N ASN A 34 -2.91 25.82 -10.11
CA ASN A 34 -1.55 25.45 -9.75
C ASN A 34 -1.47 23.95 -9.39
N ARG A 35 -1.27 23.10 -10.39
CA ARG A 35 -1.32 21.64 -10.22
C ARG A 35 0.07 21.11 -9.86
N THR A 36 0.18 20.48 -8.71
CA THR A 36 1.44 19.88 -8.21
C THR A 36 1.39 18.35 -8.20
N TYR A 37 0.19 17.76 -8.29
CA TYR A 37 -0.02 16.30 -8.28
C TYR A 37 0.80 15.59 -7.19
N PRO A 38 0.63 15.96 -5.90
CA PRO A 38 1.54 15.55 -4.84
C PRO A 38 1.69 14.03 -4.75
N TYR A 39 0.60 13.28 -4.94
CA TYR A 39 0.57 11.82 -4.89
C TYR A 39 1.16 11.11 -6.13
N LEU A 40 1.43 11.84 -7.22
CA LEU A 40 2.19 11.32 -8.36
C LEU A 40 3.69 11.61 -8.23
N SER A 41 4.10 12.51 -7.33
CA SER A 41 5.53 12.79 -7.11
C SER A 41 6.26 11.57 -6.57
N TYR A 42 7.48 11.32 -7.05
CA TYR A 42 8.31 10.18 -6.64
C TYR A 42 8.56 10.15 -5.12
N GLU A 43 8.65 11.32 -4.49
CA GLU A 43 8.86 11.46 -3.05
C GLU A 43 7.68 10.90 -2.25
N ASN A 44 6.48 11.02 -2.79
CA ASN A 44 5.23 10.54 -2.21
C ASN A 44 4.78 9.18 -2.77
N GLN A 45 5.70 8.38 -3.31
CA GLN A 45 5.43 7.00 -3.72
C GLN A 45 6.08 5.99 -2.77
N THR A 46 5.41 4.86 -2.57
CA THR A 46 6.00 3.72 -1.84
C THR A 46 7.26 3.27 -2.56
N LYS A 47 8.39 3.39 -1.88
CA LYS A 47 9.71 3.07 -2.46
C LYS A 47 9.94 1.57 -2.33
N VAL A 48 10.37 0.96 -3.43
CA VAL A 48 10.67 -0.48 -3.47
C VAL A 48 12.06 -0.67 -4.06
N ALA A 49 12.91 -1.44 -3.37
CA ALA A 49 14.28 -1.70 -3.79
C ALA A 49 14.65 -3.15 -3.49
N ALA A 50 15.23 -3.84 -4.48
CA ALA A 50 15.89 -5.11 -4.25
C ALA A 50 17.25 -4.87 -3.59
N LEU A 51 17.54 -5.59 -2.51
CA LEU A 51 18.81 -5.51 -1.81
C LEU A 51 19.78 -6.54 -2.41
N CYS A 52 20.77 -6.06 -3.16
CA CYS A 52 21.74 -6.89 -3.86
C CYS A 52 22.43 -7.89 -2.91
N GLY A 53 22.57 -9.15 -3.36
CA GLY A 53 23.23 -10.22 -2.59
C GLY A 53 22.45 -10.74 -1.39
N ARG A 54 21.19 -10.31 -1.17
CA ARG A 54 20.41 -10.70 0.02
C ARG A 54 19.11 -11.44 -0.28
N ASN A 55 18.80 -11.70 -1.55
CA ASN A 55 17.52 -12.28 -2.00
C ASN A 55 16.31 -11.65 -1.26
N THR A 56 16.30 -10.32 -1.19
CA THR A 56 15.39 -9.55 -0.34
C THR A 56 14.95 -8.29 -1.05
N VAL A 57 13.65 -8.02 -1.03
CA VAL A 57 13.10 -6.73 -1.45
C VAL A 57 12.68 -5.93 -0.22
N GLN A 58 13.12 -4.68 -0.14
CA GLN A 58 12.67 -3.70 0.83
C GLN A 58 11.54 -2.86 0.23
N ILE A 59 10.46 -2.71 0.99
CA ILE A 59 9.33 -1.83 0.71
C ILE A 59 9.27 -0.78 1.81
N ARG A 60 9.22 0.50 1.44
CA ARG A 60 9.10 1.62 2.36
C ARG A 60 7.87 2.46 1.97
N PRO A 61 6.82 2.47 2.81
CA PRO A 61 5.66 3.33 2.57
C PRO A 61 6.05 4.81 2.63
N VAL A 62 5.20 5.64 2.03
CA VAL A 62 5.39 7.10 1.89
C VAL A 62 5.41 7.80 3.25
N GLU A 63 4.42 7.46 4.08
CA GLU A 63 4.32 7.93 5.44
C GLU A 63 4.95 6.89 6.37
N ASN A 64 5.60 7.37 7.44
CA ASN A 64 5.92 6.54 8.60
C ASN A 64 4.60 6.18 9.30
N ARG A 65 3.81 5.30 8.67
CA ARG A 65 2.65 4.69 9.30
C ARG A 65 3.16 3.86 10.45
N LYS A 66 2.81 4.27 11.67
CA LYS A 66 2.92 3.40 12.83
C LYS A 66 1.81 2.38 12.69
N TYR A 67 2.16 1.20 12.19
CA TYR A 67 1.23 0.11 12.16
C TYR A 67 0.91 -0.34 13.59
N ASP A 68 -0.36 -0.65 13.83
CA ASP A 68 -0.72 -1.43 15.00
C ASP A 68 -0.25 -2.88 14.78
N PHE A 69 0.73 -3.30 15.56
CA PHE A 69 1.28 -4.64 15.46
C PHE A 69 0.25 -5.71 15.84
N ASP A 70 -0.70 -5.39 16.72
CA ASP A 70 -1.72 -6.35 17.13
C ASP A 70 -2.65 -6.69 15.95
N ASP A 71 -3.00 -5.70 15.13
CA ASP A 71 -3.85 -5.91 13.96
C ASP A 71 -3.12 -6.63 12.83
N ILE A 72 -1.87 -6.26 12.57
CA ILE A 72 -1.06 -6.96 11.57
C ILE A 72 -0.79 -8.41 11.98
N GLU A 73 -0.48 -8.65 13.26
CA GLU A 73 -0.23 -10.00 13.77
C GLU A 73 -1.45 -10.90 13.62
N LYS A 74 -2.68 -10.39 13.84
CA LYS A 74 -3.92 -11.14 13.56
C LYS A 74 -4.03 -11.55 12.08
N VAL A 75 -3.67 -10.68 11.15
CA VAL A 75 -3.69 -11.00 9.71
C VAL A 75 -2.61 -12.03 9.38
N LEU A 76 -1.39 -11.83 9.87
CA LEU A 76 -0.26 -12.71 9.59
C LEU A 76 -0.43 -14.12 10.17
N ASN A 77 -1.02 -14.26 11.35
CA ASN A 77 -1.29 -15.57 11.95
C ASN A 77 -2.25 -16.44 11.11
N LYS A 78 -3.08 -15.82 10.26
CA LYS A 78 -3.93 -16.56 9.31
C LYS A 78 -3.15 -17.06 8.09
N LEU A 79 -1.98 -16.49 7.84
CA LEU A 79 -1.16 -16.76 6.66
C LEU A 79 0.03 -17.67 6.97
N GLY A 80 0.57 -17.63 8.18
CA GLY A 80 1.71 -18.45 8.59
C GLY A 80 2.17 -18.19 10.02
N LYS A 81 3.30 -18.80 10.41
CA LYS A 81 3.86 -18.66 11.75
C LYS A 81 4.42 -17.25 11.93
N VAL A 82 4.02 -16.57 13.01
CA VAL A 82 4.47 -15.22 13.35
C VAL A 82 5.38 -15.26 14.58
N GLU A 83 6.47 -14.49 14.52
CA GLU A 83 7.36 -14.20 15.62
C GLU A 83 7.40 -12.69 15.83
N ARG A 84 7.20 -12.25 17.07
CA ARG A 84 7.08 -10.84 17.44
C ARG A 84 8.14 -10.46 18.46
N ASN A 85 8.67 -9.25 18.30
CA ASN A 85 9.39 -8.55 19.36
C ASN A 85 8.95 -7.07 19.40
N PRO A 86 9.47 -6.25 20.34
CA PRO A 86 9.08 -4.85 20.44
C PRO A 86 9.35 -3.99 19.19
N TYR A 87 10.19 -4.44 18.26
CA TYR A 87 10.66 -3.65 17.12
C TYR A 87 10.12 -4.14 15.76
N LEU A 88 9.78 -5.43 15.65
CA LEU A 88 9.31 -6.04 14.39
C LEU A 88 8.35 -7.23 14.59
N LEU A 89 7.62 -7.53 13.52
CA LEU A 89 6.91 -8.79 13.29
C LEU A 89 7.62 -9.55 12.15
N SER A 90 7.83 -10.84 12.32
CA SER A 90 8.38 -11.74 11.29
C SER A 90 7.40 -12.86 11.04
N CYS A 91 6.97 -13.05 9.79
CA CYS A 91 6.05 -14.12 9.41
C CYS A 91 6.66 -14.98 8.30
N GLN A 92 6.61 -16.30 8.50
CA GLN A 92 7.02 -17.27 7.49
C GLN A 92 5.82 -17.63 6.59
N LEU A 93 5.93 -17.35 5.30
CA LEU A 93 4.92 -17.61 4.26
C LEU A 93 5.50 -18.50 3.16
N ASN A 94 5.34 -19.82 3.29
CA ASN A 94 5.92 -20.80 2.37
C ASN A 94 7.44 -20.53 2.18
N ASP A 95 7.86 -20.21 0.96
CA ASP A 95 9.25 -19.93 0.57
C ASP A 95 9.73 -18.51 0.93
N TYR A 96 8.86 -17.68 1.51
CA TYR A 96 9.14 -16.27 1.78
C TYR A 96 9.07 -15.97 3.27
N ARG A 97 9.86 -14.98 3.70
CA ARG A 97 9.76 -14.42 5.05
C ARG A 97 9.45 -12.93 4.97
N VAL A 98 8.34 -12.52 5.58
CA VAL A 98 7.88 -11.14 5.63
C VAL A 98 8.26 -10.55 6.98
N VAL A 99 9.08 -9.50 6.99
CA VAL A 99 9.50 -8.81 8.21
C VAL A 99 8.99 -7.38 8.17
N ILE A 100 8.21 -6.98 9.18
CA ILE A 100 7.55 -5.67 9.26
C ILE A 100 8.13 -4.93 10.47
N PHE A 101 8.71 -3.76 10.23
CA PHE A 101 9.29 -2.91 11.26
C PHE A 101 8.27 -1.88 11.77
N ARG A 102 8.46 -1.40 13.00
CA ARG A 102 7.58 -0.38 13.62
C ARG A 102 7.50 0.94 12.85
N ASP A 103 8.53 1.27 12.07
CA ASP A 103 8.56 2.48 11.24
C ASP A 103 7.88 2.28 9.87
N GLY A 104 7.28 1.12 9.65
CA GLY A 104 6.51 0.78 8.47
C GLY A 104 7.32 0.17 7.34
N ARG A 105 8.66 0.06 7.46
CA ARG A 105 9.46 -0.69 6.48
C ARG A 105 9.07 -2.16 6.51
N VAL A 106 9.08 -2.78 5.33
CA VAL A 106 8.81 -4.20 5.16
C VAL A 106 9.91 -4.83 4.33
N PHE A 107 10.48 -5.94 4.80
CA PHE A 107 11.39 -6.78 4.05
C PHE A 107 10.67 -8.05 3.62
N ILE A 108 10.81 -8.40 2.34
CA ILE A 108 10.38 -9.67 1.78
C ILE A 108 11.63 -10.46 1.43
N HIS A 109 11.98 -11.43 2.26
CA HIS A 109 13.07 -12.36 1.98
C HIS A 109 12.58 -13.52 1.11
N GLY A 110 13.50 -14.10 0.32
CA GLY A 110 13.22 -15.22 -0.58
C GLY A 110 13.02 -14.78 -2.04
N THR A 111 13.10 -13.48 -2.34
CA THR A 111 13.01 -12.97 -3.72
C THR A 111 13.74 -11.66 -3.92
N ASN A 112 14.23 -11.45 -5.15
CA ASN A 112 14.64 -10.14 -5.68
C ASN A 112 13.64 -9.58 -6.70
N ASP A 113 12.56 -10.31 -7.00
CA ASP A 113 11.49 -9.86 -7.90
C ASP A 113 10.57 -8.88 -7.16
N ILE A 114 10.63 -7.62 -7.60
CA ILE A 114 9.83 -6.51 -7.09
C ILE A 114 8.33 -6.77 -7.24
N SER A 115 7.90 -7.38 -8.34
CA SER A 115 6.49 -7.67 -8.59
C SER A 115 5.98 -8.73 -7.61
N LYS A 116 6.75 -9.79 -7.39
CA LYS A 116 6.41 -10.82 -6.41
C LYS A 116 6.40 -10.28 -4.98
N ALA A 117 7.38 -9.46 -4.63
CA ALA A 117 7.43 -8.81 -3.32
C ALA A 117 6.22 -7.89 -3.08
N LYS A 118 5.81 -7.11 -4.08
CA LYS A 118 4.60 -6.27 -4.01
C LYS A 118 3.33 -7.11 -3.81
N GLN A 119 3.19 -8.24 -4.49
CA GLN A 119 2.05 -9.14 -4.28
C GLN A 119 1.96 -9.64 -2.84
N LEU A 120 3.09 -10.07 -2.27
CA LEU A 120 3.15 -10.53 -0.88
C LEU A 120 2.84 -9.39 0.10
N TYR A 121 3.33 -8.19 -0.17
CA TYR A 121 3.02 -7.00 0.61
C TYR A 121 1.52 -6.68 0.58
N TYR A 122 0.90 -6.56 -0.60
CA TYR A 122 -0.53 -6.26 -0.71
C TYR A 122 -1.42 -7.38 -0.19
N ARG A 123 -0.93 -8.62 -0.10
CA ARG A 123 -1.68 -9.70 0.57
C ARG A 123 -1.81 -9.49 2.08
N VAL A 124 -0.88 -8.77 2.71
CA VAL A 124 -0.89 -8.48 4.15
C VAL A 124 -1.56 -7.14 4.45
N PHE A 125 -1.36 -6.13 3.59
CA PHE A 125 -1.77 -4.74 3.84
C PHE A 125 -2.91 -4.24 2.95
N GLY A 126 -3.36 -5.04 1.97
CA GLY A 126 -4.42 -4.69 1.03
C GLY A 126 -5.79 -5.20 1.42
#